data_AF-A0A357V4B1-F1
#
_entry.id   AF-A0A357V4B1-F1
#
_cell.length_a   1.000
_cell.length_b   1.000
_cell.length_c   1.000
_cell.angle_alpha   90.00
_cell.angle_beta   90.00
_cell.angle_gamma   90.00
#
_symmetry.space_group_name_H-M   'P 1'
#
loop_
_entity.id
_entity.type
_entity.pdbx_description
1 polymer ?
#
loop_
_entity_poly.entity_id
_entity_poly.type
_entity_poly.pdbx_seq_one_letter_code
_entity_poly.pdbx_strand_id
1 'polypeptide(L)' 'QFPSHLTAALIEGTQARIGVLDPLGTEFTPGPDLYGNMMTANLRAFEDCLGGKS' A
#
# COMPACT_ATOMS: atom_id res chain seq x y z
N GLN A 1 6.87 0.56 -8.79
CA GLN A 1 5.68 1.43 -8.78
C GLN A 1 4.91 1.29 -10.08
N PHE A 2 3.58 1.18 -9.98
CA PHE A 2 2.68 1.03 -11.13
C PHE A 2 1.98 2.35 -11.47
N PRO A 3 1.67 2.63 -12.74
CA PRO A 3 0.90 3.81 -13.11
C PRO A 3 -0.52 3.76 -12.52
N SER A 4 -0.92 4.80 -11.79
CA SER A 4 -2.21 4.86 -11.10
C SER A 4 -3.42 4.72 -12.04
N HIS A 5 -3.33 5.26 -13.25
CA HIS A 5 -4.41 5.18 -14.24
C HIS A 5 -4.70 3.73 -14.68
N LEU A 6 -3.68 2.88 -14.76
CA LEU A 6 -3.85 1.48 -15.13
C LEU A 6 -4.55 0.71 -14.01
N THR A 7 -4.20 0.97 -12.75
CA THR A 7 -4.85 0.34 -11.60
C THR A 7 -6.34 0.71 -11.49
N ALA A 8 -6.70 1.96 -11.81
CA ALA A 8 -8.09 2.39 -11.85
C ALA A 8 -8.89 1.68 -12.96
N ALA A 9 -8.33 1.58 -14.17
CA ALA A 9 -8.96 0.88 -15.28
C ALA A 9 -9.17 -0.61 -14.99
N LEU A 10 -8.23 -1.26 -14.28
CA LEU A 10 -8.32 -2.69 -13.94
C LEU A 10 -9.49 -3.05 -13.03
N ILE A 11 -9.94 -2.12 -12.19
CA ILE A 11 -11.00 -2.37 -11.22
C ILE A 11 -12.35 -1.77 -11.64
N GLU A 12 -12.42 -1.13 -12.80
CA GLU A 12 -13.65 -0.52 -13.33
C GLU A 12 -14.78 -1.56 -13.41
N GLY A 13 -15.98 -1.19 -12.95
CA GLY A 13 -17.14 -2.09 -12.90
C GLY A 13 -17.09 -3.13 -11.76
N THR A 14 -16.10 -3.07 -10.85
CA THR A 14 -16.00 -3.94 -9.68
C THR A 14 -16.22 -3.18 -8.37
N GLN A 15 -16.31 -3.91 -7.26
CA GLN A 15 -16.29 -3.33 -5.90
C GLN A 15 -14.89 -3.37 -5.26
N ALA A 16 -13.86 -3.67 -6.03
CA ALA A 16 -12.50 -3.78 -5.50
C ALA A 16 -11.99 -2.42 -5.01
N ARG A 17 -11.18 -2.45 -3.95
CA ARG A 17 -10.46 -1.29 -3.41
C ARG A 17 -9.01 -1.33 -3.89
N ILE A 18 -8.40 -0.15 -4.07
CA ILE A 18 -6.97 -0.03 -4.40
C ILE A 18 -6.21 0.24 -3.11
N GLY A 19 -5.23 -0.61 -2.80
CA GLY A 19 -4.20 -0.39 -1.79
C GLY A 19 -2.85 -0.19 -2.45
N VAL A 20 -1.98 0.62 -1.84
CA VAL A 20 -0.62 0.88 -2.32
C VAL A 20 0.37 0.41 -1.27
N LEU A 21 1.35 -0.39 -1.68
CA LEU A 21 2.45 -0.86 -0.83
C LEU A 21 3.76 -0.24 -1.33
N ASP A 22 4.64 0.10 -0.39
CA ASP A 22 6.04 0.43 -0.68
C ASP A 22 6.93 -0.72 -0.15
N PRO A 23 7.19 -1.74 -0.97
CA PRO A 23 7.98 -2.90 -0.55
C PRO A 23 9.47 -2.59 -0.43
N LEU A 24 9.92 -1.41 -0.84
CA LEU A 24 11.32 -1.00 -0.82
C LEU A 24 11.61 0.03 0.28
N GLY A 25 10.58 0.57 0.93
CA GLY A 25 10.73 1.58 1.97
C GLY A 25 11.32 2.90 1.45
N THR A 26 11.03 3.25 0.20
CA THR A 26 11.49 4.47 -0.47
C THR A 26 11.05 5.75 0.22
N GLU A 27 9.99 5.72 1.02
CA GLU A 27 9.52 6.86 1.82
C GLU A 27 10.29 7.07 3.12
N PHE A 28 11.17 6.13 3.52
CA PHE A 28 11.88 6.17 4.80
C PHE A 28 13.36 6.54 4.66
N THR A 29 13.86 7.28 5.64
CA THR A 29 15.30 7.59 5.74
C THR A 29 16.11 6.31 5.95
N PRO A 30 17.23 6.11 5.23
CA PRO A 30 18.14 5.01 5.47
C PRO A 30 18.67 4.98 6.91
N GLY A 31 18.57 3.83 7.57
CA GLY A 31 18.99 3.66 8.96
C GLY A 31 18.44 2.38 9.59
N PRO A 32 18.79 2.10 10.87
CA PRO A 32 18.37 0.87 11.57
C PRO A 32 16.84 0.73 11.67
N ASP A 33 16.10 1.85 11.67
CA ASP A 33 14.65 1.85 11.82
C ASP A 33 13.88 1.63 10.50
N LEU A 34 14.58 1.70 9.35
CA LEU A 34 13.93 1.65 8.03
C LEU A 34 13.07 0.39 7.86
N TYR A 35 13.62 -0.78 8.18
CA TYR A 35 12.92 -2.04 7.98
C TYR A 35 11.66 -2.13 8.85
N GLY A 36 11.74 -1.74 10.12
CA GLY A 36 10.60 -1.71 11.03
C GLY A 36 9.51 -0.77 10.54
N ASN A 37 9.89 0.46 10.18
CA ASN A 37 8.95 1.48 9.68
C ASN A 37 8.28 1.05 8.38
N MET A 38 9.04 0.49 7.43
CA MET A 38 8.51 -0.06 6.18
C MET A 38 7.50 -1.19 6.42
N MET A 39 7.84 -2.15 7.29
CA MET A 39 6.95 -3.27 7.59
C MET A 39 5.65 -2.80 8.25
N THR A 40 5.72 -1.88 9.21
CA THR A 40 4.52 -1.31 9.85
C THR A 40 3.69 -0.48 8.88
N ALA A 41 4.31 0.28 7.97
CA ALA A 41 3.57 1.04 6.97
C ALA A 41 2.84 0.13 5.98
N ASN A 42 3.48 -0.94 5.51
CA ASN A 42 2.84 -1.93 4.64
C ASN A 42 1.70 -2.68 5.36
N LEU A 43 1.86 -3.00 6.65
CA LEU A 43 0.77 -3.54 7.47
C LEU A 43 -0.44 -2.60 7.49
N ARG A 44 -0.23 -1.30 7.76
CA ARG A 44 -1.32 -0.31 7.77
C ARG A 44 -2.00 -0.21 6.42
N ALA A 45 -1.24 -0.19 5.33
CA ALA A 45 -1.79 -0.18 3.98
C ALA A 45 -2.66 -1.43 3.69
N PHE A 46 -2.29 -2.60 4.22
CA PHE A 46 -3.15 -3.78 4.17
C PHE A 46 -4.41 -3.59 5.02
N GLU A 47 -4.30 -3.13 6.26
CA GLU A 47 -5.44 -2.91 7.15
C GLU A 47 -6.43 -1.89 6.55
N ASP A 48 -5.95 -0.81 5.95
CA ASP A 48 -6.79 0.20 5.31
C ASP A 48 -7.54 -0.36 4.09
N CYS A 49 -6.88 -1.21 3.29
CA CYS A 49 -7.44 -1.76 2.06
C CYS A 49 -8.25 -3.05 2.26
N LEU A 50 -7.95 -3.85 3.28
CA LEU A 50 -8.55 -5.17 3.52
C LEU A 50 -9.38 -5.21 4.81
N GLY A 51 -9.09 -4.35 5.78
CA GLY A 51 -9.90 -4.18 6.98
C GLY A 51 -11.32 -3.80 6.59
N GLY A 52 -12.30 -4.53 7.12
CA GLY A 52 -13.70 -4.18 7.01
C GLY A 52 -14.01 -2.94 7.86
N LYS A 53 -15.05 -2.20 7.50
CA LYS A 53 -15.65 -1.24 8.44
C LYS A 53 -16.26 -2.05 9.58
N SER A 54 -15.71 -1.92 10.79
CA SER A 54 -16.37 -2.40 12.01
C SER A 54 -17.47 -1.42 12.43
#